data_AF-A0AA91GNA1-F1
#
_entry.id   AF-A0AA91GNA1-F1
#
_cell.length_a   1.000
_cell.length_b   1.000
_cell.length_c   1.000
_cell.angle_alpha   90.00
_cell.angle_beta   90.00
_cell.angle_gamma   90.00
#
_symmetry.space_group_name_H-M   'P 1'
#
loop_
_entity.id
_entity.type
_entity.pdbx_description
1 polymer ?
#
loop_
_entity_poly.entity_id
_entity_poly.type
_entity_poly.pdbx_seq_one_letter_code
_entity_poly.pdbx_strand_id
1 'polypeptide(L)'
;MLHLLLIMALGFLGSFGHCFGMCGPLAVAFSLSDKQDCHWRQQLQFHALLNLGRMLSYVLVGAGIGALGSVLLASGQMAGIGSELRQWIAIITGVLLIWFGIGQIKPDFLPRIPLLHPLMQTRLHSSLSQGMVKLSLQTKWWTPALLGMTWGLMPCGFLYAAQIKAAETGNCWMGAATMLAFGLGTLPTMLGVGVSTSLVSKDRRSQLFRLGGWVTLTIGVLTLLRTGDTMVDYTGHAALICLILALVARPISSLYAALLRYRRALGVGAFVLSCAHTTHMMEHSLQWNFAAFFFLPPEFQLGMALGAVALVLMTPAALTSFDSLQKSLGKRWRFIHLFSLPALLLSSIHAVIIGSHYLGSFQSGWGNKLAAVFLGFVTLTVLLVRWRFFWSMLSLQKFYVPPKKT
;
A
#
# COMPACT_ATOMS: atom_id res chain seq x y z
N MET A 1 11.24 -10.99 26.46
CA MET A 1 9.82 -11.40 26.33
C MET A 1 8.96 -10.39 25.55
N LEU A 2 9.10 -9.08 25.78
CA LEU A 2 8.33 -8.05 25.05
C LEU A 2 8.46 -8.13 23.51
N HIS A 3 9.67 -8.40 22.98
CA HIS A 3 9.90 -8.50 21.53
C HIS A 3 9.11 -9.64 20.86
N LEU A 4 9.00 -10.80 21.51
CA LEU A 4 8.24 -11.95 20.99
C LEU A 4 6.74 -11.63 20.94
N LEU A 5 6.23 -10.93 21.96
CA LEU A 5 4.84 -10.47 21.99
C LEU A 5 4.54 -9.45 20.89
N LEU A 6 5.45 -8.50 20.63
CA LEU A 6 5.31 -7.52 19.55
C LEU A 6 5.32 -8.19 18.17
N ILE A 7 6.17 -9.19 17.97
CA ILE A 7 6.23 -9.96 16.73
C ILE A 7 4.98 -10.84 16.54
N MET A 8 4.47 -11.43 17.63
CA MET A 8 3.21 -12.16 17.62
C MET A 8 2.04 -11.25 17.29
N ALA A 9 1.98 -10.04 17.88
CA ALA A 9 0.98 -9.03 17.58
C ALA A 9 1.08 -8.55 16.11
N LEU A 10 2.29 -8.38 15.59
CA LEU A 10 2.54 -8.06 14.19
C LEU A 10 2.05 -9.18 13.27
N GLY A 11 2.28 -10.45 13.64
CA GLY A 11 1.73 -11.62 12.93
C GLY A 11 0.20 -11.64 12.93
N PHE A 12 -0.43 -11.34 14.05
CA PHE A 12 -1.88 -11.30 14.20
C PHE A 12 -2.51 -10.15 13.39
N LEU A 13 -2.08 -8.91 13.65
CA LEU A 13 -2.60 -7.71 12.99
C LEU A 13 -2.30 -7.68 11.50
N GLY A 14 -1.07 -8.04 11.11
CA GLY A 14 -0.66 -8.15 9.71
C GLY A 14 -1.45 -9.22 8.95
N SER A 15 -1.93 -10.26 9.66
CA SER A 15 -2.69 -11.34 9.02
C SER A 15 -4.10 -10.95 8.60
N PHE A 16 -4.76 -10.01 9.30
CA PHE A 16 -6.19 -9.69 9.08
C PHE A 16 -6.47 -9.06 7.71
N GLY A 17 -5.55 -8.30 7.14
CA GLY A 17 -5.73 -7.66 5.83
C GLY A 17 -5.09 -8.44 4.69
N HIS A 18 -3.77 -8.66 4.78
CA HIS A 18 -2.98 -9.22 3.68
C HIS A 18 -3.22 -10.71 3.47
N CYS A 19 -3.18 -11.45 4.58
CA CYS A 19 -3.33 -12.89 4.62
C CYS A 19 -4.80 -13.28 4.37
N PHE A 20 -5.76 -12.53 4.90
CA PHE A 20 -7.17 -12.67 4.48
C PHE A 20 -7.36 -12.52 2.96
N GLY A 21 -6.76 -11.47 2.37
CA GLY A 21 -6.93 -11.13 0.96
C GLY A 21 -6.19 -12.05 -0.02
N MET A 22 -4.93 -12.39 0.26
CA MET A 22 -4.05 -13.12 -0.66
C MET A 22 -3.99 -14.63 -0.34
N CYS A 23 -4.03 -14.97 0.95
CA CYS A 23 -3.88 -16.34 1.42
C CYS A 23 -5.22 -17.09 1.50
N GLY A 24 -6.34 -16.38 1.69
CA GLY A 24 -7.69 -16.95 1.72
C GLY A 24 -8.08 -17.74 0.44
N PRO A 25 -7.85 -17.20 -0.77
CA PRO A 25 -8.17 -17.91 -2.01
C PRO A 25 -7.37 -19.19 -2.25
N LEU A 26 -6.09 -19.20 -1.87
CA LEU A 26 -5.23 -20.38 -1.99
C LEU A 26 -5.67 -21.49 -1.02
N ALA A 27 -5.98 -21.14 0.23
CA ALA A 27 -6.53 -22.06 1.21
C ALA A 27 -7.83 -22.71 0.73
N VAL A 28 -8.67 -21.94 0.04
CA VAL A 28 -9.91 -22.41 -0.58
C VAL A 28 -9.66 -23.31 -1.79
N ALA A 29 -8.71 -22.95 -2.66
CA ALA A 29 -8.37 -23.76 -3.83
C ALA A 29 -7.88 -25.15 -3.43
N PHE A 30 -7.06 -25.23 -2.38
CA PHE A 30 -6.59 -26.52 -1.86
C PHE A 30 -7.67 -27.31 -1.14
N SER A 31 -8.60 -26.64 -0.45
CA SER A 31 -9.76 -27.31 0.19
C SER A 31 -10.78 -27.86 -0.80
N LEU A 32 -10.80 -27.40 -2.06
CA LEU A 32 -11.70 -27.89 -3.12
C LEU A 32 -11.15 -29.11 -3.88
N SER A 33 -9.85 -29.37 -3.80
CA SER A 33 -9.22 -30.56 -4.40
C SER A 33 -9.50 -31.84 -3.60
N ASP A 34 -9.90 -31.73 -2.34
CA ASP A 34 -10.31 -32.87 -1.51
C ASP A 34 -11.79 -33.19 -1.79
N LYS A 35 -12.03 -34.12 -2.70
CA LYS A 35 -13.35 -34.73 -2.91
C LYS A 35 -13.62 -35.69 -1.75
N GLN A 36 -14.56 -35.36 -0.84
CA GLN A 36 -15.61 -36.22 -0.28
C GLN A 36 -16.17 -35.59 1.03
N ASP A 37 -17.51 -35.52 1.14
CA ASP A 37 -18.33 -35.44 2.37
C ASP A 37 -17.82 -34.59 3.56
N CYS A 38 -18.23 -33.32 3.60
CA CYS A 38 -17.77 -32.31 4.55
C CYS A 38 -18.26 -32.53 6.00
N HIS A 39 -17.44 -33.18 6.84
CA HIS A 39 -17.49 -32.96 8.28
C HIS A 39 -16.54 -31.80 8.67
N TRP A 40 -17.02 -30.81 9.42
CA TRP A 40 -16.25 -29.63 9.86
C TRP A 40 -14.89 -29.98 10.51
N ARG A 41 -14.78 -31.17 11.12
CA ARG A 41 -13.56 -31.68 11.76
C ARG A 41 -12.44 -31.96 10.76
N GLN A 42 -12.76 -32.52 9.59
CA GLN A 42 -11.77 -32.92 8.60
C GLN A 42 -11.17 -31.69 7.89
N GLN A 43 -12.00 -30.66 7.68
CA GLN A 43 -11.55 -29.37 7.16
C GLN A 43 -10.67 -28.61 8.15
N LEU A 44 -11.00 -28.69 9.44
CA LEU A 44 -10.17 -28.09 10.50
C LEU A 44 -8.82 -28.81 10.64
N GLN A 45 -8.80 -30.14 10.51
CA GLN A 45 -7.56 -30.93 10.43
C GLN A 45 -6.70 -30.54 9.22
N PHE A 46 -7.30 -30.41 8.03
CA PHE A 46 -6.60 -29.98 6.82
C PHE A 46 -5.91 -28.62 7.02
N HIS A 47 -6.64 -27.62 7.51
CA HIS A 47 -6.09 -26.29 7.74
C HIS A 47 -5.08 -26.24 8.90
N ALA A 48 -5.24 -27.09 9.92
CA ALA A 48 -4.27 -27.21 11.00
C ALA A 48 -2.93 -27.77 10.47
N LEU A 49 -2.96 -28.87 9.70
CA LEU A 49 -1.75 -29.44 9.10
C LEU A 49 -1.07 -28.46 8.11
N LEU A 50 -1.87 -27.73 7.33
CA LEU A 50 -1.37 -26.68 6.43
C LEU A 50 -0.61 -25.58 7.18
N ASN A 51 -1.17 -25.06 8.27
CA ASN A 51 -0.50 -24.02 9.05
C ASN A 51 0.70 -24.56 9.84
N LEU A 52 0.67 -25.83 10.26
CA LEU A 52 1.79 -26.48 10.92
C LEU A 52 2.99 -26.60 9.97
N GLY A 53 2.76 -26.98 8.71
CA GLY A 53 3.79 -26.96 7.66
C GLY A 53 4.36 -25.56 7.42
N ARG A 54 3.50 -24.53 7.38
CA ARG A 54 3.91 -23.13 7.24
C ARG A 54 4.78 -22.65 8.39
N MET A 55 4.41 -22.99 9.63
CA MET A 55 5.20 -22.68 10.83
C MET A 55 6.55 -23.36 10.80
N LEU A 56 6.63 -24.62 10.36
CA LEU A 56 7.90 -25.32 10.24
C LEU A 56 8.85 -24.59 9.27
N SER A 57 8.37 -24.17 8.11
CA SER A 57 9.17 -23.37 7.17
C SER A 57 9.64 -22.05 7.79
N TYR A 58 8.78 -21.35 8.53
CA TYR A 58 9.17 -20.12 9.22
C TYR A 58 10.26 -20.34 10.26
N VAL A 59 10.14 -21.38 11.08
CA VAL A 59 11.16 -21.74 12.08
C VAL A 59 12.48 -22.09 11.42
N LEU A 60 12.47 -22.92 10.37
CA LEU A 60 13.69 -23.31 9.65
C LEU A 60 14.38 -22.11 9.01
N VAL A 61 13.63 -21.24 8.33
CA VAL A 61 14.18 -20.02 7.73
C VAL A 61 14.67 -19.04 8.80
N GLY A 62 13.94 -18.88 9.90
CA GLY A 62 14.33 -18.04 11.03
C GLY A 62 15.59 -18.51 11.73
N ALA A 63 15.74 -19.82 11.92
CA ALA A 63 16.94 -20.44 12.45
C ALA A 63 18.15 -20.16 11.54
N GLY A 64 17.98 -20.38 10.23
CA GLY A 64 19.04 -20.15 9.24
C GLY A 64 19.46 -18.69 9.16
N ILE A 65 18.50 -17.76 9.04
CA ILE A 65 18.80 -16.32 8.95
C ILE A 65 19.34 -15.77 10.28
N GLY A 66 18.83 -16.24 11.43
CA GLY A 66 19.38 -15.87 12.74
C GLY A 66 20.80 -16.37 12.96
N ALA A 67 21.14 -17.56 12.45
CA ALA A 67 22.50 -18.07 12.43
C ALA A 67 23.42 -17.28 11.49
N LEU A 68 22.95 -16.91 10.30
CA LEU A 68 23.72 -16.04 9.39
C LEU A 68 23.90 -14.63 9.96
N GLY A 69 22.91 -14.13 10.69
CA GLY A 69 22.97 -12.86 11.40
C GLY A 69 24.07 -12.81 12.46
N SER A 70 24.40 -13.93 13.11
CA SER A 70 25.49 -13.99 14.10
C SER A 70 26.86 -13.74 13.46
N VAL A 71 27.08 -14.28 12.26
CA VAL A 71 28.31 -14.11 11.46
C VAL A 71 28.42 -12.68 10.93
N LEU A 72 27.30 -12.09 10.49
CA LEU A 72 27.25 -10.72 9.97
C LEU A 72 27.41 -9.66 11.07
N LEU A 73 26.92 -9.93 12.28
CA LEU A 73 27.15 -9.07 13.45
C LEU A 73 28.60 -9.16 13.92
N ALA A 74 29.20 -10.35 13.91
CA ALA A 74 30.60 -10.56 14.27
C ALA A 74 31.58 -9.90 13.28
N SER A 75 31.21 -9.76 12.00
CA SER A 75 32.04 -9.12 10.97
C SER A 75 31.94 -7.59 10.92
N GLY A 76 31.10 -6.96 11.75
CA GLY A 76 30.94 -5.49 11.82
C GLY A 76 30.29 -4.84 10.58
N GLN A 77 29.88 -5.62 9.58
CA GLN A 77 29.36 -5.13 8.29
C GLN A 77 27.86 -4.75 8.31
N MET A 78 27.16 -4.97 9.43
CA MET A 78 25.71 -4.71 9.55
C MET A 78 25.32 -3.23 9.66
N ALA A 79 26.27 -2.33 9.89
CA ALA A 79 25.96 -0.91 10.15
C ALA A 79 25.59 -0.06 8.91
N GLY A 80 25.64 -0.63 7.69
CA GLY A 80 25.31 0.11 6.46
C GLY A 80 24.66 -0.68 5.33
N ILE A 81 24.79 -2.01 5.29
CA ILE A 81 24.21 -2.86 4.22
C ILE A 81 22.69 -3.07 4.42
N GLY A 82 22.19 -2.83 5.63
CA GLY A 82 20.81 -3.10 6.01
C GLY A 82 19.77 -2.14 5.41
N SER A 83 20.13 -0.91 5.02
CA SER A 83 19.16 0.07 4.50
C SER A 83 18.90 -0.15 3.01
N GLU A 84 19.97 -0.21 2.20
CA GLU A 84 19.92 -0.43 0.75
C GLU A 84 19.29 -1.79 0.39
N LEU A 85 19.74 -2.88 1.02
CA LEU A 85 19.19 -4.21 0.75
C LEU A 85 17.70 -4.31 1.14
N ARG A 86 17.32 -3.70 2.27
CA ARG A 86 15.93 -3.64 2.73
C ARG A 86 15.07 -2.78 1.79
N GLN A 87 15.65 -1.70 1.26
CA GLN A 87 15.02 -0.85 0.26
C GLN A 87 14.75 -1.61 -1.04
N TRP A 88 15.75 -2.30 -1.59
CA TRP A 88 15.56 -3.11 -2.80
C TRP A 88 14.53 -4.23 -2.60
N ILE A 89 14.56 -4.93 -1.45
CA ILE A 89 13.60 -6.00 -1.14
C ILE A 89 12.18 -5.43 -1.03
N ALA A 90 11.98 -4.28 -0.37
CA ALA A 90 10.66 -3.71 -0.21
C ALA A 90 10.14 -3.06 -1.51
N ILE A 91 11.01 -2.55 -2.41
CA ILE A 91 10.62 -2.13 -3.76
C ILE A 91 10.15 -3.33 -4.58
N ILE A 92 10.94 -4.39 -4.64
CA ILE A 92 10.60 -5.62 -5.37
C ILE A 92 9.29 -6.21 -4.83
N THR A 93 9.15 -6.29 -3.50
CA THR A 93 7.94 -6.79 -2.85
C THR A 93 6.73 -5.90 -3.16
N GLY A 94 6.86 -4.58 -3.07
CA GLY A 94 5.78 -3.64 -3.35
C GLY A 94 5.29 -3.71 -4.80
N VAL A 95 6.20 -3.78 -5.78
CA VAL A 95 5.86 -3.97 -7.20
C VAL A 95 5.15 -5.30 -7.42
N LEU A 96 5.65 -6.40 -6.85
CA LEU A 96 5.02 -7.72 -6.97
C LEU A 96 3.62 -7.74 -6.34
N LEU A 97 3.41 -7.11 -5.18
CA LEU A 97 2.10 -7.02 -4.54
C LEU A 97 1.10 -6.22 -5.37
N ILE A 98 1.54 -5.13 -6.02
CA ILE A 98 0.70 -4.37 -6.96
C ILE A 98 0.34 -5.24 -8.16
N TRP A 99 1.32 -5.95 -8.73
CA TRP A 99 1.12 -6.87 -9.86
C TRP A 99 0.07 -7.94 -9.54
N PHE A 100 0.22 -8.64 -8.41
CA PHE A 100 -0.73 -9.65 -7.95
C PHE A 100 -2.09 -9.04 -7.59
N GLY A 101 -2.13 -7.85 -6.98
CA GLY A 101 -3.36 -7.13 -6.63
C GLY A 101 -4.19 -6.78 -7.87
N ILE A 102 -3.57 -6.23 -8.91
CA ILE A 102 -4.24 -5.92 -10.19
C ILE A 102 -4.78 -7.20 -10.85
N GLY A 103 -3.98 -8.27 -10.87
CA GLY A 103 -4.39 -9.57 -11.41
C GLY A 103 -5.60 -10.19 -10.70
N GLN A 104 -5.76 -9.94 -9.40
CA GLN A 104 -6.92 -10.38 -8.62
C GLN A 104 -8.18 -9.52 -8.82
N ILE A 105 -8.01 -8.21 -9.10
CA ILE A 105 -9.13 -7.26 -9.30
C ILE A 105 -9.74 -7.43 -10.70
N LYS A 106 -8.91 -7.53 -11.74
CA LYS A 106 -9.32 -7.77 -13.12
C LYS A 106 -8.26 -8.59 -13.87
N PRO A 107 -8.49 -9.90 -14.10
CA PRO A 107 -7.54 -10.75 -14.82
C PRO A 107 -7.31 -10.30 -16.27
N ASP A 108 -8.27 -9.58 -16.89
CA ASP A 108 -8.19 -9.14 -18.29
C ASP A 108 -7.45 -7.81 -18.51
N PHE A 109 -7.03 -7.12 -17.43
CA PHE A 109 -6.47 -5.76 -17.52
C PHE A 109 -4.94 -5.73 -17.64
N LEU A 110 -4.25 -6.81 -17.26
CA LEU A 110 -2.80 -6.91 -17.39
C LEU A 110 -2.44 -7.46 -18.78
N PRO A 111 -1.63 -6.76 -19.59
CA PRO A 111 -1.06 -7.38 -20.78
C PRO A 111 -0.25 -8.60 -20.32
N ARG A 112 -0.45 -9.76 -20.98
CA ARG A 112 0.42 -10.93 -20.81
C ARG A 112 1.83 -10.52 -21.23
N ILE A 113 2.63 -9.97 -20.31
CA ILE A 113 3.97 -9.49 -20.67
C ILE A 113 4.82 -10.70 -21.05
N PRO A 114 5.37 -10.74 -22.27
CA PRO A 114 6.26 -11.80 -22.71
C PRO A 114 7.63 -11.78 -22.01
N LEU A 115 7.91 -10.80 -21.16
CA LEU A 115 9.23 -10.57 -20.53
C LEU A 115 9.57 -11.57 -19.41
N LEU A 116 8.57 -12.27 -18.86
CA LEU A 116 8.80 -13.39 -17.93
C LEU A 116 9.01 -14.72 -18.67
N HIS A 117 8.89 -14.78 -20.00
CA HIS A 117 9.04 -16.01 -20.77
C HIS A 117 10.49 -16.57 -20.76
N PRO A 118 11.58 -15.79 -20.75
CA PRO A 118 12.93 -16.36 -20.74
C PRO A 118 13.33 -16.96 -19.38
N LEU A 119 12.82 -16.42 -18.27
CA LEU A 119 13.11 -16.95 -16.91
C LEU A 119 12.12 -18.04 -16.48
N MET A 120 10.86 -18.00 -16.94
CA MET A 120 9.87 -19.08 -16.74
C MET A 120 10.09 -20.30 -17.65
N GLN A 121 10.99 -20.21 -18.64
CA GLN A 121 11.42 -21.34 -19.48
C GLN A 121 12.49 -22.23 -18.84
N THR A 122 12.92 -21.95 -17.62
CA THR A 122 13.77 -22.90 -16.91
C THR A 122 12.93 -24.14 -16.57
N ARG A 123 13.40 -25.33 -17.01
CA ARG A 123 12.80 -26.65 -16.72
C ARG A 123 12.44 -26.88 -15.25
N LEU A 124 13.04 -26.09 -14.35
CA LEU A 124 12.72 -26.01 -12.92
C LEU A 124 11.29 -25.51 -12.65
N HIS A 125 10.82 -24.43 -13.29
CA HIS A 125 9.48 -23.90 -13.02
C HIS A 125 8.38 -24.84 -13.53
N SER A 126 8.57 -25.45 -14.70
CA SER A 126 7.63 -26.46 -15.23
C SER A 126 7.64 -27.74 -14.38
N SER A 127 8.80 -28.18 -13.86
CA SER A 127 8.89 -29.37 -13.00
C SER A 127 8.34 -29.12 -11.60
N LEU A 128 8.55 -27.92 -11.04
CA LEU A 128 8.03 -27.53 -9.72
C LEU A 128 6.51 -27.32 -9.77
N SER A 129 6.00 -26.66 -10.82
CA SER A 129 4.55 -26.47 -11.01
C SER A 129 3.84 -27.79 -11.30
N GLN A 130 4.41 -28.66 -12.15
CA GLN A 130 3.89 -30.02 -12.35
C GLN A 130 3.99 -30.87 -11.07
N GLY A 131 5.07 -30.71 -10.29
CA GLY A 131 5.23 -31.34 -8.98
C GLY A 131 4.18 -30.89 -7.96
N MET A 132 3.89 -29.59 -7.89
CA MET A 132 2.84 -29.02 -7.03
C MET A 132 1.45 -29.47 -7.47
N VAL A 133 1.17 -29.54 -8.77
CA VAL A 133 -0.11 -30.05 -9.29
C VAL A 133 -0.24 -31.56 -9.02
N LYS A 134 0.81 -32.34 -9.26
CA LYS A 134 0.82 -33.79 -9.01
C LYS A 134 0.70 -34.12 -7.52
N LEU A 135 1.30 -33.30 -6.64
CA LEU A 135 1.18 -33.41 -5.19
C LEU A 135 -0.20 -32.94 -4.69
N SER A 136 -0.77 -31.89 -5.28
CA SER A 136 -2.13 -31.43 -5.01
C SER A 136 -3.21 -32.43 -5.42
N LEU A 137 -2.90 -33.33 -6.37
CA LEU A 137 -3.77 -34.43 -6.80
C LEU A 137 -3.60 -35.70 -5.95
N GLN A 138 -2.61 -35.74 -5.03
CA GLN A 138 -2.42 -36.86 -4.12
C GLN A 138 -3.11 -36.60 -2.78
N THR A 139 -4.16 -37.38 -2.50
CA THR A 139 -4.96 -37.38 -1.25
C THR A 139 -4.25 -38.16 -0.12
N LYS A 140 -3.00 -37.80 0.18
CA LYS A 140 -2.29 -38.36 1.34
C LYS A 140 -2.41 -37.42 2.54
N TRP A 141 -2.43 -37.97 3.75
CA TRP A 141 -2.59 -37.21 5.01
C TRP A 141 -1.52 -36.13 5.24
N TRP A 142 -0.32 -36.26 4.66
CA TRP A 142 0.77 -35.28 4.75
C TRP A 142 0.76 -34.19 3.67
N THR A 143 -0.11 -34.31 2.65
CA THR A 143 -0.19 -33.35 1.54
C THR A 143 -0.46 -31.92 2.02
N PRO A 144 -1.35 -31.66 3.01
CA PRO A 144 -1.58 -30.32 3.51
C PRO A 144 -0.33 -29.73 4.19
N ALA A 145 0.43 -30.54 4.93
CA ALA A 145 1.65 -30.07 5.59
C ALA A 145 2.74 -29.69 4.56
N LEU A 146 2.92 -30.48 3.51
CA LEU A 146 3.85 -30.18 2.40
C LEU A 146 3.44 -28.91 1.62
N LEU A 147 2.16 -28.75 1.32
CA LEU A 147 1.62 -27.52 0.75
C LEU A 147 1.87 -26.32 1.68
N GLY A 148 1.72 -26.52 2.99
CA GLY A 148 2.02 -25.53 4.01
C GLY A 148 3.48 -25.11 4.01
N MET A 149 4.40 -26.08 3.91
CA MET A 149 5.84 -25.80 3.88
C MET A 149 6.24 -24.99 2.65
N THR A 150 5.77 -25.40 1.47
CA THR A 150 6.03 -24.68 0.21
C THR A 150 5.41 -23.29 0.21
N TRP A 151 4.21 -23.15 0.78
CA TRP A 151 3.54 -21.87 0.91
C TRP A 151 4.20 -20.93 1.93
N GLY A 152 4.74 -21.48 3.02
CA GLY A 152 5.52 -20.73 4.01
C GLY A 152 6.83 -20.15 3.46
N LEU A 153 7.27 -20.59 2.29
CA LEU A 153 8.43 -20.02 1.59
C LEU A 153 8.05 -18.84 0.67
N MET A 154 6.76 -18.52 0.53
CA MET A 154 6.35 -17.38 -0.28
C MET A 154 6.77 -16.05 0.37
N PRO A 155 7.50 -15.19 -0.36
CA PRO A 155 7.96 -13.92 0.16
C PRO A 155 6.80 -12.94 0.31
N CYS A 156 6.62 -12.36 1.50
CA CYS A 156 5.69 -11.25 1.73
C CYS A 156 6.29 -10.21 2.66
N GLY A 157 5.87 -8.94 2.55
CA GLY A 157 6.49 -7.81 3.27
C GLY A 157 6.49 -7.97 4.80
N PHE A 158 5.41 -8.52 5.37
CA PHE A 158 5.33 -8.82 6.81
C PHE A 158 6.26 -9.96 7.23
N LEU A 159 6.39 -10.98 6.38
CA LEU A 159 7.32 -12.08 6.62
C LEU A 159 8.77 -11.56 6.59
N TYR A 160 9.10 -10.66 5.65
CA TYR A 160 10.42 -10.03 5.61
C TYR A 160 10.71 -9.17 6.85
N ALA A 161 9.74 -8.38 7.32
CA ALA A 161 9.93 -7.62 8.55
C ALA A 161 10.25 -8.54 9.76
N ALA A 162 9.57 -9.69 9.85
CA ALA A 162 9.86 -10.69 10.88
C ALA A 162 11.21 -11.39 10.67
N GLN A 163 11.59 -11.70 9.43
CA GLN A 163 12.88 -12.32 9.08
C GLN A 163 14.07 -11.39 9.32
N ILE A 164 13.94 -10.09 9.01
CA ILE A 164 14.95 -9.09 9.36
C ILE A 164 15.09 -9.02 10.88
N LYS A 165 13.98 -9.02 11.61
CA LYS A 165 14.03 -9.04 13.07
C LYS A 165 14.69 -10.31 13.61
N ALA A 166 14.45 -11.47 12.98
CA ALA A 166 15.13 -12.71 13.31
C ALA A 166 16.64 -12.65 13.01
N ALA A 167 17.06 -12.02 11.91
CA ALA A 167 18.46 -11.79 11.58
C ALA A 167 19.16 -10.92 12.64
N GLU A 168 18.50 -9.86 13.09
CA GLU A 168 19.00 -8.96 14.15
C GLU A 168 19.24 -9.68 15.48
N THR A 169 18.58 -10.82 15.74
CA THR A 169 18.79 -11.55 17.00
C THR A 169 20.18 -12.18 17.10
N GLY A 170 20.87 -12.39 15.96
CA GLY A 170 22.23 -12.92 15.94
C GLY A 170 22.38 -14.32 16.56
N ASN A 171 21.30 -15.09 16.69
CA ASN A 171 21.33 -16.42 17.30
C ASN A 171 20.30 -17.32 16.60
N CYS A 172 20.71 -18.55 16.25
CA CYS A 172 19.85 -19.57 15.64
C CYS A 172 18.57 -19.81 16.46
N TRP A 173 18.69 -19.98 17.78
CA TRP A 173 17.56 -20.27 18.66
C TRP A 173 16.60 -19.07 18.79
N MET A 174 17.15 -17.87 18.89
CA MET A 174 16.34 -16.65 19.03
C MET A 174 15.67 -16.27 17.71
N GLY A 175 16.32 -16.51 16.58
CA GLY A 175 15.75 -16.36 15.24
C GLY A 175 14.61 -17.36 14.99
N ALA A 176 14.80 -18.63 15.38
CA ALA A 176 13.77 -19.65 15.36
C ALA A 176 12.56 -19.27 16.24
N ALA A 177 12.80 -18.84 17.48
CA ALA A 177 11.75 -18.42 18.41
C ALA A 177 10.98 -17.19 17.91
N THR A 178 11.67 -16.23 17.29
CA THR A 178 11.08 -15.04 16.67
C THR A 178 10.11 -15.41 15.56
N MET A 179 10.53 -16.30 14.66
CA MET A 179 9.68 -16.76 13.56
C MET A 179 8.56 -17.69 14.02
N LEU A 180 8.78 -18.47 15.08
CA LEU A 180 7.72 -19.26 15.72
C LEU A 180 6.65 -18.34 16.31
N ALA A 181 7.03 -17.28 17.03
CA ALA A 181 6.10 -16.31 17.60
C ALA A 181 5.30 -15.59 16.52
N PHE A 182 5.94 -15.22 15.40
CA PHE A 182 5.25 -14.69 14.23
C PHE A 182 4.22 -15.69 13.68
N GLY A 183 4.64 -16.95 13.47
CA GLY A 183 3.76 -18.03 13.00
C GLY A 183 2.55 -18.28 13.90
N LEU A 184 2.77 -18.34 15.21
CA LEU A 184 1.71 -18.43 16.24
C LEU A 184 0.76 -17.25 16.19
N GLY A 185 1.25 -16.03 15.93
CA GLY A 185 0.42 -14.85 15.73
C GLY A 185 -0.49 -14.94 14.51
N THR A 186 -0.02 -15.58 13.43
CA THR A 186 -0.82 -15.75 12.18
C THR A 186 -1.88 -16.86 12.25
N LEU A 187 -1.71 -17.82 13.17
CA LEU A 187 -2.54 -19.03 13.27
C LEU A 187 -4.04 -18.76 13.51
N PRO A 188 -4.44 -17.95 14.51
CA PRO A 188 -5.84 -17.67 14.79
C PRO A 188 -6.56 -17.08 13.58
N THR A 189 -5.89 -16.15 12.89
CA THR A 189 -6.42 -15.48 11.72
C THR A 189 -6.56 -16.45 10.54
N MET A 190 -5.55 -17.28 10.27
CA MET A 190 -5.60 -18.26 9.17
C MET A 190 -6.65 -19.35 9.38
N LEU A 191 -6.77 -19.88 10.60
CA LEU A 191 -7.81 -20.85 10.94
C LEU A 191 -9.19 -20.22 10.85
N GLY A 192 -9.34 -18.98 11.34
CA GLY A 192 -10.58 -18.21 11.21
C GLY A 192 -11.01 -18.02 9.75
N VAL A 193 -10.07 -17.74 8.84
CA VAL A 193 -10.35 -17.62 7.41
C VAL A 193 -10.72 -18.96 6.79
N GLY A 194 -10.00 -20.04 7.10
CA GLY A 194 -10.30 -21.38 6.58
C GLY A 194 -11.73 -21.83 6.92
N VAL A 195 -12.15 -21.62 8.18
CA VAL A 195 -13.51 -21.95 8.63
C VAL A 195 -14.55 -20.96 8.08
N SER A 196 -14.25 -19.66 8.03
CA SER A 196 -15.23 -18.68 7.54
C SER A 196 -15.49 -18.81 6.04
N THR A 197 -14.46 -19.14 5.25
CA THR A 197 -14.59 -19.29 3.79
C THR A 197 -15.25 -20.58 3.35
N SER A 198 -15.35 -21.59 4.23
CA SER A 198 -16.14 -22.80 3.98
C SER A 198 -17.64 -22.58 4.18
N LEU A 199 -18.02 -21.61 5.02
CA LEU A 199 -19.40 -21.20 5.27
C LEU A 199 -19.96 -20.22 4.22
N VAL A 200 -19.12 -19.72 3.31
CA VAL A 200 -19.47 -18.67 2.34
C VAL A 200 -19.82 -19.27 0.97
N SER A 201 -20.97 -18.87 0.41
CA SER A 201 -21.45 -19.31 -0.90
C SER A 201 -20.53 -18.91 -2.07
N LYS A 202 -20.58 -19.67 -3.18
CA LYS A 202 -19.73 -19.46 -4.39
C LYS A 202 -19.72 -18.01 -4.90
N ASP A 203 -20.84 -17.30 -4.86
CA ASP A 203 -20.92 -15.92 -5.37
C ASP A 203 -20.19 -14.90 -4.47
N ARG A 204 -20.34 -15.03 -3.15
CA ARG A 204 -19.65 -14.17 -2.18
C ARG A 204 -18.15 -14.44 -2.13
N ARG A 205 -17.73 -15.67 -2.47
CA ARG A 205 -16.31 -16.05 -2.61
C ARG A 205 -15.60 -15.27 -3.73
N SER A 206 -16.27 -15.03 -4.86
CA SER A 206 -15.72 -14.21 -5.96
C SER A 206 -15.54 -12.73 -5.58
N GLN A 207 -16.46 -12.20 -4.77
CA GLN A 207 -16.38 -10.83 -4.24
C GLN A 207 -15.25 -10.71 -3.22
N LEU A 208 -15.07 -11.72 -2.37
CA LEU A 208 -13.97 -11.79 -1.41
C LEU A 208 -12.61 -11.80 -2.08
N PHE A 209 -12.47 -12.55 -3.20
CA PHE A 209 -11.25 -12.57 -4.02
C PHE A 209 -10.91 -11.18 -4.57
N ARG A 210 -11.90 -10.48 -5.15
CA ARG A 210 -11.70 -9.11 -5.66
C ARG A 210 -11.37 -8.12 -4.54
N LEU A 211 -12.00 -8.25 -3.38
CA LEU A 211 -11.74 -7.41 -2.22
C LEU A 211 -10.33 -7.65 -1.66
N GLY A 212 -9.88 -8.91 -1.62
CA GLY A 212 -8.50 -9.28 -1.31
C GLY A 212 -7.47 -8.70 -2.28
N GLY A 213 -7.81 -8.63 -3.57
CA GLY A 213 -7.01 -7.94 -4.59
C GLY A 213 -6.85 -6.43 -4.31
N TRP A 214 -7.93 -5.73 -3.93
CA TRP A 214 -7.88 -4.31 -3.55
C TRP A 214 -7.04 -4.06 -2.30
N VAL A 215 -7.15 -4.93 -1.29
CA VAL A 215 -6.31 -4.85 -0.08
C VAL A 215 -4.84 -5.09 -0.41
N THR A 216 -4.54 -6.13 -1.18
CA THR A 216 -3.16 -6.44 -1.63
C THR A 216 -2.55 -5.30 -2.45
N LEU A 217 -3.32 -4.71 -3.37
CA LEU A 217 -2.91 -3.53 -4.14
C LEU A 217 -2.56 -2.36 -3.22
N THR A 218 -3.43 -2.07 -2.25
CA THR A 218 -3.25 -0.96 -1.30
C THR A 218 -2.00 -1.18 -0.46
N ILE A 219 -1.76 -2.40 0.03
CA ILE A 219 -0.56 -2.75 0.79
C ILE A 219 0.70 -2.65 -0.09
N GLY A 220 0.66 -3.09 -1.35
CA GLY A 220 1.78 -2.95 -2.28
C GLY A 220 2.14 -1.49 -2.56
N VAL A 221 1.13 -0.65 -2.79
CA VAL A 221 1.29 0.81 -2.94
C VAL A 221 1.90 1.42 -1.67
N LEU A 222 1.34 1.13 -0.50
CA LEU A 222 1.89 1.62 0.78
C LEU A 222 3.31 1.15 1.04
N THR A 223 3.66 -0.08 0.63
CA THR A 223 5.00 -0.63 0.76
C THR A 223 5.99 0.16 -0.10
N LEU A 224 5.66 0.44 -1.37
CA LEU A 224 6.50 1.27 -2.23
C LEU A 224 6.65 2.69 -1.71
N LEU A 225 5.57 3.27 -1.18
CA LEU A 225 5.58 4.61 -0.61
C LEU A 225 6.48 4.74 0.63
N ARG A 226 6.82 3.64 1.31
CA ARG A 226 7.61 3.63 2.55
C ARG A 226 9.13 3.42 2.36
N THR A 227 9.57 3.05 1.16
CA THR A 227 10.85 2.32 0.99
C THR A 227 12.06 3.17 0.53
N GLY A 228 11.93 4.47 0.25
CA GLY A 228 13.07 5.28 -0.22
C GLY A 228 13.97 5.84 0.89
N ASP A 229 15.25 5.46 0.96
CA ASP A 229 16.31 6.14 1.76
C ASP A 229 16.69 7.53 1.17
N THR A 230 16.09 7.93 0.06
CA THR A 230 15.84 9.33 -0.23
C THR A 230 14.42 9.62 0.23
N MET A 231 14.27 10.22 1.43
CA MET A 231 12.96 10.67 1.91
C MET A 231 12.47 11.85 1.07
N VAL A 232 12.10 11.56 -0.18
CA VAL A 232 11.16 12.35 -0.96
C VAL A 232 9.78 11.90 -0.50
N ASP A 233 9.03 12.78 0.15
CA ASP A 233 7.66 12.49 0.54
C ASP A 233 6.75 12.34 -0.68
N TYR A 234 6.71 11.12 -1.23
CA TYR A 234 5.82 10.77 -2.34
C TYR A 234 4.34 10.95 -1.97
N THR A 235 4.01 10.86 -0.67
CA THR A 235 2.67 11.11 -0.16
C THR A 235 2.24 12.57 -0.37
N GLY A 236 3.13 13.55 -0.16
CA GLY A 236 2.87 14.96 -0.45
C GLY A 236 2.69 15.21 -1.95
N HIS A 237 3.58 14.65 -2.79
CA HIS A 237 3.51 14.77 -4.25
C HIS A 237 2.23 14.17 -4.82
N ALA A 238 1.92 12.94 -4.40
CA ALA A 238 0.73 12.23 -4.84
C ALA A 238 -0.53 12.97 -4.37
N ALA A 239 -0.55 13.52 -3.15
CA ALA A 239 -1.65 14.35 -2.66
C ALA A 239 -1.88 15.58 -3.56
N LEU A 240 -0.81 16.32 -3.87
CA LEU A 240 -0.87 17.53 -4.70
C LEU A 240 -1.31 17.22 -6.14
N ILE A 241 -0.76 16.17 -6.75
CA ILE A 241 -1.14 15.71 -8.10
C ILE A 241 -2.61 15.28 -8.11
N CYS A 242 -3.05 14.48 -7.13
CA CYS A 242 -4.45 14.06 -7.02
C CYS A 242 -5.40 15.25 -6.87
N LEU A 243 -5.01 16.28 -6.09
CA LEU A 243 -5.79 17.50 -5.92
C LEU A 243 -5.88 18.31 -7.23
N ILE A 244 -4.76 18.48 -7.93
CA ILE A 244 -4.69 19.13 -9.24
C ILE A 244 -5.61 18.41 -10.25
N LEU A 245 -5.48 17.08 -10.37
CA LEU A 245 -6.31 16.27 -11.26
C LEU A 245 -7.79 16.35 -10.91
N ALA A 246 -8.15 16.34 -9.63
CA ALA A 246 -9.54 16.49 -9.17
C ALA A 246 -10.13 17.87 -9.53
N LEU A 247 -9.32 18.92 -9.54
CA LEU A 247 -9.73 20.28 -9.89
C LEU A 247 -9.85 20.48 -11.41
N VAL A 248 -8.94 19.90 -12.20
CA VAL A 248 -8.90 19.94 -13.67
C VAL A 248 -9.90 18.99 -14.34
N ALA A 249 -10.32 17.94 -13.64
CA ALA A 249 -11.23 16.91 -14.18
C ALA A 249 -12.48 17.49 -14.86
N ARG A 250 -13.06 18.57 -14.32
CA ARG A 250 -14.26 19.20 -14.86
C ARG A 250 -13.99 20.05 -16.11
N PRO A 251 -13.09 21.04 -16.11
CA PRO A 251 -12.85 21.82 -17.31
C PRO A 251 -12.30 21.00 -18.48
N ILE A 252 -11.54 19.93 -18.22
CA ILE A 252 -11.00 19.06 -19.28
C ILE A 252 -11.97 17.97 -19.75
N SER A 253 -13.18 17.90 -19.17
CA SER A 253 -14.10 16.79 -19.43
C SER A 253 -14.61 16.70 -20.85
N SER A 254 -14.55 17.82 -21.59
CA SER A 254 -14.86 17.88 -23.02
C SER A 254 -13.84 17.12 -23.87
N LEU A 255 -12.60 16.99 -23.40
CA LEU A 255 -11.51 16.26 -24.07
C LEU A 255 -11.33 14.85 -23.51
N TYR A 256 -11.49 14.68 -22.19
CA TYR A 256 -11.29 13.39 -21.52
C TYR A 256 -12.30 13.14 -20.40
N ALA A 257 -13.46 12.58 -20.77
CA ALA A 257 -14.58 12.34 -19.85
C ALA A 257 -14.29 11.32 -18.74
N ALA A 258 -13.32 10.42 -18.93
CA ALA A 258 -12.99 9.39 -17.94
C ALA A 258 -12.45 9.99 -16.62
N LEU A 259 -11.74 11.12 -16.67
CA LEU A 259 -11.21 11.77 -15.47
C LEU A 259 -12.32 12.32 -14.55
N LEU A 260 -13.46 12.73 -15.11
CA LEU A 260 -14.62 13.12 -14.32
C LEU A 260 -15.19 11.98 -13.49
N ARG A 261 -15.17 10.75 -14.02
CA ARG A 261 -15.68 9.55 -13.31
C ARG A 261 -14.90 9.31 -12.02
N TYR A 262 -13.60 9.58 -12.02
CA TYR A 262 -12.71 9.37 -10.88
C TYR A 262 -12.48 10.62 -10.03
N ARG A 263 -13.08 11.77 -10.37
CA ARG A 263 -12.88 13.04 -9.65
C ARG A 263 -13.08 12.94 -8.14
N ARG A 264 -14.12 12.23 -7.69
CA ARG A 264 -14.41 12.04 -6.25
C ARG A 264 -13.32 11.22 -5.56
N ALA A 265 -12.91 10.12 -6.18
CA ALA A 265 -11.83 9.25 -5.68
C ALA A 265 -10.49 10.00 -5.63
N LEU A 266 -10.18 10.81 -6.65
CA LEU A 266 -8.98 11.66 -6.67
C LEU A 266 -8.99 12.70 -5.55
N GLY A 267 -10.13 13.35 -5.28
CA GLY A 267 -10.24 14.32 -4.19
C GLY A 267 -10.11 13.70 -2.79
N VAL A 268 -10.77 12.57 -2.55
CA VAL A 268 -10.65 11.84 -1.26
C VAL A 268 -9.25 11.25 -1.12
N GLY A 269 -8.68 10.71 -2.20
CA GLY A 269 -7.31 10.22 -2.24
C GLY A 269 -6.30 11.31 -1.90
N ALA A 270 -6.45 12.52 -2.45
CA ALA A 270 -5.63 13.67 -2.10
C ALA A 270 -5.66 13.99 -0.60
N PHE A 271 -6.86 13.95 0.02
CA PHE A 271 -7.01 14.18 1.46
C PHE A 271 -6.33 13.08 2.30
N VAL A 272 -6.58 11.81 2.01
CA VAL A 272 -5.97 10.67 2.74
C VAL A 272 -4.45 10.71 2.64
N LEU A 273 -3.92 10.98 1.44
CA LEU A 273 -2.48 11.12 1.22
C LEU A 273 -1.91 12.35 1.95
N SER A 274 -2.65 13.45 2.04
CA SER A 274 -2.24 14.63 2.83
C SER A 274 -2.17 14.29 4.32
N CYS A 275 -3.16 13.58 4.87
CA CYS A 275 -3.11 13.10 6.26
C CYS A 275 -1.91 12.19 6.50
N ALA A 276 -1.65 11.25 5.58
CA ALA A 276 -0.49 10.35 5.67
C ALA A 276 0.83 11.13 5.64
N HIS A 277 0.95 12.13 4.75
CA HIS A 277 2.09 13.03 4.68
C HIS A 277 2.28 13.80 5.99
N THR A 278 1.22 14.42 6.53
CA THR A 278 1.28 15.16 7.80
C THR A 278 1.69 14.26 8.96
N THR A 279 1.12 13.06 9.09
CA THR A 279 1.49 12.13 10.16
C THR A 279 2.94 11.66 10.03
N HIS A 280 3.40 11.38 8.80
CA HIS A 280 4.78 11.00 8.55
C HIS A 280 5.76 12.12 8.94
N MET A 281 5.47 13.36 8.57
CA MET A 281 6.27 14.53 8.95
C MET A 281 6.22 14.84 10.45
N MET A 282 5.07 14.64 11.10
CA MET A 282 4.92 14.84 12.54
C MET A 282 5.80 13.86 13.34
N GLU A 283 5.82 12.59 12.92
CA GLU A 283 6.70 11.57 13.48
C GLU A 283 8.16 11.89 13.17
N HIS A 284 8.51 12.05 11.89
CA HIS A 284 9.90 12.15 11.46
C HIS A 284 10.58 13.45 11.90
N SER A 285 9.93 14.60 11.69
CA SER A 285 10.53 15.92 11.92
C SER A 285 10.30 16.45 13.33
N LEU A 286 9.16 16.15 13.95
CA LEU A 286 8.80 16.69 15.26
C LEU A 286 8.84 15.64 16.38
N GLN A 287 8.89 14.33 16.08
CA GLN A 287 8.81 13.26 17.08
C GLN A 287 7.61 13.45 18.03
N TRP A 288 6.49 13.97 17.50
CA TRP A 288 5.30 14.39 18.27
C TRP A 288 5.53 15.48 19.33
N ASN A 289 6.69 16.14 19.33
CA ASN A 289 6.99 17.26 20.22
C ASN A 289 6.62 18.60 19.57
N PHE A 290 5.42 19.10 19.87
CA PHE A 290 4.94 20.38 19.36
C PHE A 290 5.75 21.60 19.83
N ALA A 291 6.50 21.49 20.94
CA ALA A 291 7.35 22.59 21.36
C ALA A 291 8.49 22.84 20.36
N ALA A 292 8.96 21.79 19.66
CA ALA A 292 9.99 21.88 18.63
C ALA A 292 9.60 22.82 17.48
N PHE A 293 8.30 23.01 17.23
CA PHE A 293 7.81 23.91 16.19
C PHE A 293 8.34 25.34 16.35
N PHE A 294 8.35 25.87 17.57
CA PHE A 294 8.77 27.26 17.84
C PHE A 294 10.28 27.49 17.69
N PHE A 295 11.06 26.41 17.67
CA PHE A 295 12.51 26.45 17.50
C PHE A 295 12.93 26.34 16.03
N LEU A 296 12.00 26.03 15.11
CA LEU A 296 12.28 25.96 13.68
C LEU A 296 12.42 27.36 13.07
N PRO A 297 13.19 27.53 11.98
CA PRO A 297 13.28 28.81 11.29
C PRO A 297 11.89 29.30 10.81
N PRO A 298 11.65 30.63 10.77
CA PRO A 298 10.33 31.20 10.43
C PRO A 298 9.77 30.75 9.07
N GLU A 299 10.64 30.48 8.10
CA GLU A 299 10.25 29.94 6.78
C GLU A 299 9.60 28.55 6.87
N PHE A 300 10.15 27.65 7.69
CA PHE A 300 9.58 26.31 7.91
C PHE A 300 8.31 26.38 8.75
N GLN A 301 8.27 27.26 9.76
CA GLN A 301 7.06 27.52 10.55
C GLN A 301 5.89 27.95 9.66
N LEU A 302 6.14 28.93 8.78
CA LEU A 302 5.15 29.44 7.85
C LEU A 302 4.75 28.37 6.83
N GLY A 303 5.72 27.64 6.28
CA GLY A 303 5.46 26.50 5.39
C GLY A 303 4.51 25.48 6.03
N MET A 304 4.82 24.99 7.23
CA MET A 304 3.98 24.03 7.96
C MET A 304 2.60 24.60 8.30
N ALA A 305 2.51 25.88 8.70
CA ALA A 305 1.24 26.54 9.00
C ALA A 305 0.33 26.58 7.76
N LEU A 306 0.86 26.94 6.59
CA LEU A 306 0.10 26.93 5.34
C LEU A 306 -0.38 25.52 4.96
N GLY A 307 0.46 24.50 5.17
CA GLY A 307 0.09 23.10 4.95
C GLY A 307 -1.04 22.64 5.88
N ALA A 308 -0.97 23.01 7.17
CA ALA A 308 -2.02 22.70 8.16
C ALA A 308 -3.35 23.39 7.80
N VAL A 309 -3.31 24.68 7.42
CA VAL A 309 -4.51 25.40 6.98
C VAL A 309 -5.10 24.77 5.71
N ALA A 310 -4.26 24.40 4.74
CA ALA A 310 -4.72 23.72 3.52
C ALA A 310 -5.44 22.40 3.85
N LEU A 311 -4.89 21.60 4.76
CA LEU A 311 -5.50 20.35 5.21
C LEU A 311 -6.87 20.60 5.85
N VAL A 312 -6.97 21.58 6.76
CA VAL A 312 -8.23 21.97 7.41
C VAL A 312 -9.28 22.40 6.40
N LEU A 313 -8.91 23.16 5.36
CA LEU A 313 -9.83 23.58 4.31
C LEU A 313 -10.34 22.41 3.44
N MET A 314 -9.55 21.34 3.30
CA MET A 314 -9.94 20.14 2.53
C MET A 314 -10.81 19.18 3.33
N THR A 315 -10.69 19.17 4.66
CA THR A 315 -11.40 18.23 5.55
C THR A 315 -12.92 18.21 5.34
N PRO A 316 -13.64 19.35 5.27
CA PRO A 316 -15.09 19.33 5.05
C PRO A 316 -15.48 18.69 3.71
N ALA A 317 -14.71 18.91 2.65
CA ALA A 317 -14.98 18.35 1.33
C ALA A 317 -14.77 16.81 1.30
N ALA A 318 -13.78 16.31 2.04
CA ALA A 318 -13.53 14.89 2.18
C ALA A 318 -14.59 14.19 3.04
N LEU A 319 -14.92 14.75 4.21
CA LEU A 319 -15.92 14.19 5.13
C LEU A 319 -17.34 14.19 4.55
N THR A 320 -17.66 15.13 3.65
CA THR A 320 -18.97 15.22 2.99
C THR A 320 -19.03 14.52 1.63
N SER A 321 -18.05 13.64 1.33
CA SER A 321 -17.95 12.94 0.06
C SER A 321 -18.85 11.68 -0.06
N PHE A 322 -19.67 11.38 0.96
CA PHE A 322 -20.63 10.27 0.94
C PHE A 322 -21.94 10.66 0.23
N ASP A 323 -22.59 9.71 -0.44
CA ASP A 323 -23.82 9.98 -1.22
C ASP A 323 -24.98 10.49 -0.35
N SER A 324 -25.06 10.04 0.91
CA SER A 324 -26.08 10.50 1.87
C SER A 324 -25.90 11.98 2.24
N LEU A 325 -24.68 12.37 2.62
CA LEU A 325 -24.37 13.76 2.99
C LEU A 325 -24.42 14.70 1.78
N GLN A 326 -24.03 14.24 0.59
CA GLN A 326 -24.19 15.03 -0.63
C GLN A 326 -25.66 15.36 -0.92
N LYS A 327 -26.57 14.39 -0.74
CA LYS A 327 -28.01 14.62 -0.92
C LYS A 327 -28.58 15.55 0.16
N SER A 328 -28.16 15.37 1.41
CA SER A 328 -28.62 16.19 2.54
C SER A 328 -28.15 17.66 2.45
N LEU A 329 -26.90 17.90 2.05
CA LEU A 329 -26.32 19.26 1.99
C LEU A 329 -26.76 20.08 0.77
N GLY A 330 -27.24 19.43 -0.29
CA GLY A 330 -27.79 20.11 -1.49
C GLY A 330 -26.88 21.23 -2.02
N LYS A 331 -27.38 22.48 -2.00
CA LYS A 331 -26.65 23.67 -2.48
C LYS A 331 -25.40 24.00 -1.66
N ARG A 332 -25.41 23.72 -0.34
CA ARG A 332 -24.27 23.97 0.56
C ARG A 332 -23.08 23.05 0.26
N TRP A 333 -23.34 21.86 -0.29
CA TRP A 333 -22.28 20.93 -0.72
C TRP A 333 -21.32 21.58 -1.74
N ARG A 334 -21.86 22.40 -2.65
CA ARG A 334 -21.03 23.11 -3.63
C ARG A 334 -20.13 24.16 -2.98
N PHE A 335 -20.63 24.85 -1.95
CA PHE A 335 -19.86 25.85 -1.20
C PHE A 335 -18.69 25.19 -0.48
N ILE A 336 -18.94 24.02 0.13
CA ILE A 336 -17.91 23.22 0.81
C ILE A 336 -16.78 22.81 -0.15
N HIS A 337 -17.12 22.37 -1.37
CA HIS A 337 -16.12 22.00 -2.40
C HIS A 337 -15.35 23.20 -2.98
N LEU A 338 -15.79 24.43 -2.71
CA LEU A 338 -15.07 25.63 -3.16
C LEU A 338 -13.79 25.86 -2.36
N PHE A 339 -13.73 25.40 -1.10
CA PHE A 339 -12.54 25.48 -0.26
C PHE A 339 -11.35 24.66 -0.78
N SER A 340 -11.57 23.73 -1.72
CA SER A 340 -10.47 23.03 -2.39
C SER A 340 -9.59 23.94 -3.26
N LEU A 341 -10.08 25.12 -3.67
CA LEU A 341 -9.29 26.11 -4.42
C LEU A 341 -8.25 26.83 -3.54
N PRO A 342 -8.62 27.48 -2.41
CA PRO A 342 -7.63 28.05 -1.51
C PRO A 342 -6.72 26.96 -0.92
N ALA A 343 -7.22 25.73 -0.72
CA ALA A 343 -6.37 24.61 -0.32
C ALA A 343 -5.26 24.28 -1.34
N LEU A 344 -5.58 24.26 -2.64
CA LEU A 344 -4.55 24.04 -3.68
C LEU A 344 -3.48 25.14 -3.62
N LEU A 345 -3.89 26.41 -3.53
CA LEU A 345 -2.98 27.54 -3.43
C LEU A 345 -2.07 27.41 -2.21
N LEU A 346 -2.64 27.22 -1.03
CA LEU A 346 -1.89 27.09 0.22
C LEU A 346 -0.95 25.88 0.21
N SER A 347 -1.40 24.72 -0.31
CA SER A 347 -0.56 23.51 -0.42
C SER A 347 0.61 23.69 -1.40
N SER A 348 0.42 24.49 -2.45
CA SER A 348 1.46 24.77 -3.44
C SER A 348 2.46 25.79 -2.91
N ILE A 349 2.00 26.81 -2.18
CA ILE A 349 2.88 27.74 -1.47
C ILE A 349 3.67 27.00 -0.39
N HIS A 350 3.02 26.13 0.39
CA HIS A 350 3.68 25.23 1.35
C HIS A 350 4.81 24.42 0.68
N ALA A 351 4.54 23.78 -0.46
CA ALA A 351 5.54 22.99 -1.19
C ALA A 351 6.71 23.84 -1.71
N VAL A 352 6.45 25.09 -2.15
CA VAL A 352 7.49 26.01 -2.62
C VAL A 352 8.35 26.55 -1.47
N ILE A 353 7.72 26.95 -0.36
CA ILE A 353 8.39 27.57 0.80
C ILE A 353 9.26 26.56 1.53
N ILE A 354 8.77 25.33 1.72
CA ILE A 354 9.55 24.31 2.42
C ILE A 354 10.80 23.92 1.61
N GLY A 355 10.81 24.07 0.28
CA GLY A 355 12.01 24.12 -0.56
C GLY A 355 12.92 22.88 -0.57
N SER A 356 13.44 22.51 -1.75
CA SER A 356 14.46 21.47 -2.07
C SER A 356 14.37 20.04 -1.48
N HIS A 357 13.51 19.76 -0.50
CA HIS A 357 13.19 18.43 0.01
C HIS A 357 12.04 17.75 -0.73
N TYR A 358 11.30 18.48 -1.56
CA TYR A 358 10.29 17.88 -2.44
C TYR A 358 10.97 16.94 -3.48
N LEU A 359 12.20 17.19 -3.93
CA LEU A 359 12.91 16.29 -4.86
C LEU A 359 14.19 15.67 -4.29
N GLY A 360 14.41 15.77 -2.97
CA GLY A 360 15.44 15.00 -2.27
C GLY A 360 16.87 15.55 -2.34
N SER A 361 17.07 16.87 -2.42
CA SER A 361 18.44 17.44 -2.44
C SER A 361 18.61 18.62 -1.48
N PHE A 362 19.67 18.62 -0.67
CA PHE A 362 20.02 19.67 0.30
C PHE A 362 20.59 20.97 -0.34
N GLN A 363 20.71 21.04 -1.67
CA GLN A 363 21.23 22.21 -2.37
C GLN A 363 20.20 22.82 -3.32
N SER A 364 20.18 24.15 -3.41
CA SER A 364 19.40 24.93 -4.37
C SER A 364 19.97 24.78 -5.79
N GLY A 365 19.86 23.57 -6.36
CA GLY A 365 20.18 23.32 -7.76
C GLY A 365 19.19 24.00 -8.69
N TRP A 366 19.62 24.33 -9.92
CA TRP A 366 18.77 24.90 -10.97
C TRP A 366 17.50 24.08 -11.22
N GLY A 367 17.56 22.76 -11.07
CA GLY A 367 16.41 21.86 -11.21
C GLY A 367 15.28 22.13 -10.20
N ASN A 368 15.60 22.46 -8.94
CA ASN A 368 14.60 22.74 -7.91
C ASN A 368 13.89 24.07 -8.15
N LYS A 369 14.63 25.07 -8.63
CA LYS A 369 14.06 26.37 -9.03
C LYS A 369 13.12 26.20 -10.22
N LEU A 370 13.51 25.40 -11.23
CA LEU A 370 12.64 25.09 -12.37
C LEU A 370 11.39 24.31 -11.95
N ALA A 371 11.50 23.34 -11.04
CA ALA A 371 10.37 22.59 -10.53
C ALA A 371 9.37 23.46 -9.74
N ALA A 372 9.86 24.38 -8.91
CA ALA A 372 9.02 25.35 -8.20
C ALA A 372 8.28 26.29 -9.16
N VAL A 373 8.98 26.80 -10.20
CA VAL A 373 8.37 27.61 -11.26
C VAL A 373 7.32 26.80 -12.02
N PHE A 374 7.61 25.54 -12.34
CA PHE A 374 6.66 24.64 -13.01
C PHE A 374 5.41 24.40 -12.14
N LEU A 375 5.56 24.15 -10.85
CA LEU A 375 4.42 24.00 -9.94
C LEU A 375 3.58 25.28 -9.86
N GLY A 376 4.23 26.44 -9.78
CA GLY A 376 3.56 27.75 -9.86
C GLY A 376 2.79 27.92 -11.17
N PHE A 377 3.38 27.53 -12.30
CA PHE A 377 2.73 27.58 -13.61
C PHE A 377 1.52 26.64 -13.70
N VAL A 378 1.66 25.40 -13.22
CA VAL A 378 0.58 24.40 -13.20
C VAL A 378 -0.58 24.91 -12.34
N THR A 379 -0.30 25.39 -11.13
CA THR A 379 -1.34 25.87 -10.20
C THR A 379 -2.08 27.08 -10.76
N LEU A 380 -1.36 28.03 -11.37
CA LEU A 380 -1.97 29.15 -12.08
C LEU A 380 -2.86 28.68 -13.23
N THR A 381 -2.38 27.71 -14.02
CA THR A 381 -3.15 27.13 -15.14
C THR A 381 -4.45 26.48 -14.65
N VAL A 382 -4.40 25.72 -13.55
CA VAL A 382 -5.61 25.10 -12.95
C VAL A 382 -6.65 26.16 -12.57
N LEU A 383 -6.21 27.29 -12.01
CA LEU A 383 -7.09 28.39 -11.63
C LEU A 383 -7.67 29.11 -12.85
N LEU A 384 -6.83 29.42 -13.84
CA LEU A 384 -7.23 30.09 -15.09
C LEU A 384 -8.25 29.26 -15.88
N VAL A 385 -8.00 27.96 -16.01
CA VAL A 385 -8.88 27.01 -16.71
C VAL A 385 -10.24 26.87 -16.01
N ARG A 386 -10.37 27.26 -14.74
CA ARG A 386 -11.66 27.34 -14.04
C ARG A 386 -12.36 28.68 -14.16
N TRP A 387 -11.65 29.73 -14.59
CA TRP A 387 -12.21 31.07 -14.74
C TRP A 387 -12.93 31.20 -16.09
N ARG A 388 -14.23 31.53 -16.05
CA ARG A 388 -15.06 31.67 -17.27
C ARG A 388 -14.51 32.73 -18.24
N PHE A 389 -13.91 33.80 -17.73
CA PHE A 389 -13.36 34.89 -18.55
C PHE A 389 -12.18 34.43 -19.41
N PHE A 390 -11.34 33.53 -18.88
CA PHE A 390 -10.19 32.98 -19.60
C PHE A 390 -10.60 32.23 -20.88
N TRP A 391 -11.66 31.43 -20.82
CA TRP A 391 -12.21 30.75 -21.99
C TRP A 391 -12.82 31.69 -23.02
N SER A 392 -13.32 32.85 -22.57
CA SER A 392 -13.80 33.90 -23.45
C SER A 392 -12.66 34.62 -24.16
N MET A 393 -11.55 34.86 -23.45
CA MET A 393 -10.35 35.49 -24.00
C MET A 393 -9.69 34.63 -25.08
N LEU A 394 -9.70 33.31 -24.92
CA LEU A 394 -9.16 32.35 -25.89
C LEU A 394 -10.12 32.02 -27.04
N SER A 395 -11.32 32.60 -27.10
CA SER A 395 -12.37 32.26 -28.09
C SER A 395 -12.75 30.76 -28.11
N LEU A 396 -12.54 30.05 -27.00
CA LEU A 396 -12.76 28.60 -26.85
C LEU A 396 -13.98 28.27 -25.97
N GLN A 397 -15.00 29.13 -25.98
CA GLN A 397 -16.19 29.00 -25.12
C GLN A 397 -16.89 27.63 -25.25
N LYS A 398 -16.80 26.98 -26.42
CA LYS A 398 -17.36 25.64 -26.69
C LYS A 398 -16.86 24.52 -25.76
N PHE A 399 -15.70 24.69 -25.14
CA PHE A 399 -15.09 23.69 -24.25
C PHE A 399 -15.36 23.96 -22.76
N TYR A 400 -15.88 25.15 -22.41
CA TYR A 400 -16.21 25.48 -21.03
C TYR A 400 -17.49 24.76 -20.60
N VAL A 401 -17.38 23.85 -19.64
CA VAL A 401 -18.56 23.18 -19.05
C VAL A 401 -19.05 24.01 -17.86
N PRO A 402 -20.15 24.79 -17.99
CA PRO A 402 -20.63 25.61 -16.90
C PRO A 402 -21.05 24.74 -15.71
N PRO A 403 -20.99 25.28 -14.49
CA PRO A 403 -21.59 24.61 -13.35
C PRO A 403 -23.08 24.38 -13.63
N LYS A 404 -23.54 23.11 -13.55
CA LYS A 404 -24.98 22.78 -13.62
C LYS A 404 -25.73 23.75 -12.69
N LYS A 405 -26.68 24.49 -13.24
CA LYS A 405 -27.66 25.23 -12.43
C LYS A 405 -28.50 24.17 -11.72
N THR A 406 -28.28 24.02 -10.42
CA THR A 406 -29.12 23.21 -9.53
C THR A 406 -29.86 24.14 -8.59
#